data_AF-A0A8J5JXW0-F1
#
_entry.id   AF-A0A8J5JXW0-F1
#
_cell.length_a   1.000
_cell.length_b   1.000
_cell.length_c   1.000
_cell.angle_alpha   90.00
_cell.angle_beta   90.00
_cell.angle_gamma   90.00
#
_symmetry.space_group_name_H-M   'P 1'
#
loop_
_entity.id
_entity.type
_entity.pdbx_description
1 polymer ?
#
loop_
_entity_poly.entity_id
_entity_poly.type
_entity_poly.pdbx_seq_one_letter_code
_entity_poly.pdbx_strand_id
1 'polypeptide(L)'
;MAGDECFVLSPPGGLVYYEPKTISLLSLAYLVDIFEALNALNLKLQGKNINIIMHHDTIRTFMAKLDLWKCRIQQGNTASFSNLDSALIHSNLDSELKKQIITHLTD
;
A
#
# COMPACT_ATOMS: atom_id res chain seq x y z
N MET A 1 -1.74 30.98 13.40
CA MET A 1 -0.86 29.98 12.76
C MET A 1 -1.35 29.84 11.35
N ALA A 2 -0.69 30.52 10.41
CA ALA A 2 -1.06 30.52 8.99
C ALA A 2 -0.66 29.15 8.43
N GLY A 3 -1.64 28.39 7.93
CA GLY A 3 -1.39 27.16 7.21
C GLY A 3 -0.81 27.50 5.84
N ASP A 4 0.16 26.71 5.40
CA ASP A 4 0.77 26.82 4.08
C ASP A 4 -0.27 26.53 2.98
N GLU A 5 -1.03 27.53 2.54
CA GLU A 5 -1.92 27.43 1.39
C GLU A 5 -1.08 27.60 0.11
N CYS A 6 -0.84 26.50 -0.61
CA CYS A 6 -0.04 26.50 -1.84
C CYS A 6 -0.92 26.90 -3.05
N PHE A 7 -0.85 28.17 -3.46
CA PHE A 7 -1.52 28.66 -4.67
C PHE A 7 -0.57 28.59 -5.87
N VAL A 8 -1.03 28.05 -6.99
CA VAL A 8 -0.28 28.03 -8.26
C VAL A 8 -0.97 28.90 -9.31
N LEU A 9 -0.17 29.58 -10.13
CA LEU A 9 -0.65 30.39 -11.25
C LEU A 9 -0.98 29.50 -12.44
N SER A 10 -2.24 29.47 -12.86
CA SER A 10 -2.66 28.85 -14.12
C SER A 10 -2.90 29.92 -15.19
N PRO A 11 -2.40 29.80 -16.44
CA PRO A 11 -2.77 30.70 -17.53
C PRO A 11 -4.29 30.67 -17.76
N PRO A 12 -4.99 31.82 -17.91
CA PRO A 12 -4.49 33.19 -18.10
C PRO A 12 -4.60 34.08 -16.84
N GLY A 13 -4.13 33.63 -15.67
CA GLY A 13 -3.90 34.49 -14.50
C GLY A 13 -4.80 34.24 -13.28
N GLY A 14 -5.46 33.09 -13.21
CA GLY A 14 -6.18 32.68 -12.00
C GLY A 14 -5.21 32.06 -10.98
N LEU A 15 -5.32 32.45 -9.70
CA LEU A 15 -4.81 31.63 -8.61
C LEU A 15 -5.73 30.41 -8.48
N VAL A 16 -5.16 29.22 -8.63
CA VAL A 16 -5.87 27.97 -8.36
C VAL A 16 -5.29 27.39 -7.08
N TYR A 17 -6.16 27.02 -6.14
CA TYR A 17 -5.76 26.25 -4.96
C TYR A 17 -5.26 24.89 -5.44
N TYR A 18 -3.98 24.60 -5.20
CA TYR A 18 -3.46 23.26 -5.38
C TYR A 18 -3.61 22.56 -4.03
N GLU A 19 -4.65 21.74 -3.89
CA GLU A 19 -4.78 20.88 -2.72
C GLU A 19 -3.58 19.94 -2.70
N PRO A 20 -2.68 20.04 -1.70
CA PRO A 20 -1.57 19.11 -1.60
C PRO A 20 -2.16 17.72 -1.48
N LYS A 21 -1.82 16.82 -2.40
CA LYS A 21 -2.18 15.41 -2.31
C LYS A 21 -1.46 14.81 -1.11
N THR A 22 -2.03 14.98 0.08
CA THR A 22 -1.49 14.41 1.31
C THR A 22 -1.71 12.91 1.26
N ILE A 23 -0.66 12.15 1.55
CA ILE A 23 -0.79 10.68 1.68
C ILE A 23 -1.65 10.44 2.92
N SER A 24 -2.78 9.74 2.74
CA SER A 24 -3.65 9.42 3.86
C SER A 24 -2.94 8.48 4.85
N LEU A 25 -3.30 8.55 6.14
CA LEU A 25 -2.74 7.66 7.15
C LEU A 25 -3.00 6.17 6.81
N LEU A 26 -4.14 5.86 6.19
CA LEU A 26 -4.47 4.52 5.70
C LEU A 26 -3.55 4.08 4.54
N SER A 27 -3.28 4.98 3.59
CA SER A 27 -2.34 4.72 2.51
C SER A 27 -0.93 4.45 3.05
N LEU A 28 -0.49 5.24 4.04
CA LEU A 28 0.80 5.03 4.70
C LEU A 28 0.85 3.70 5.45
N ALA A 29 -0.20 3.37 6.22
CA ALA A 29 -0.29 2.12 6.96
C ALA A 29 -0.22 0.89 6.03
N TYR A 30 -0.95 0.93 4.90
CA TYR A 30 -0.85 -0.09 3.85
C TYR A 30 0.57 -0.21 3.29
N LEU A 31 1.23 0.92 2.98
CA LEU A 31 2.59 0.92 2.46
C LEU A 31 3.58 0.30 3.45
N VAL A 32 3.44 0.59 4.74
CA VAL A 32 4.26 -0.05 5.79
C VAL A 32 4.09 -1.57 5.74
N ASP A 33 2.85 -2.07 5.73
CA ASP A 33 2.59 -3.51 5.72
C ASP A 33 3.17 -4.21 4.47
N ILE A 34 3.00 -3.63 3.27
CA ILE A 34 3.52 -4.25 2.03
C ILE A 34 5.05 -4.19 1.97
N PHE A 35 5.68 -3.11 2.41
CA PHE A 35 7.14 -3.01 2.47
C PHE A 35 7.75 -3.98 3.48
N GLU A 36 7.12 -4.18 4.64
CA GLU A 36 7.54 -5.21 5.58
C GLU A 36 7.47 -6.61 4.96
N ALA A 37 6.39 -6.91 4.23
CA ALA A 37 6.22 -8.18 3.54
C ALA A 37 7.29 -8.40 2.45
N LEU A 38 7.59 -7.36 1.65
CA LEU A 38 8.65 -7.38 0.64
C LEU A 38 10.03 -7.52 1.26
N ASN A 39 10.29 -6.84 2.38
CA ASN A 39 11.55 -6.97 3.09
C ASN A 39 11.73 -8.39 3.65
N ALA A 40 10.67 -8.98 4.21
CA ALA A 40 10.69 -10.36 4.67
C ALA A 40 10.93 -11.35 3.52
N LEU A 41 10.35 -11.12 2.34
CA LEU A 41 10.65 -11.88 1.13
C LEU A 41 12.12 -11.72 0.73
N ASN A 42 12.62 -10.49 0.67
CA ASN A 42 13.99 -10.20 0.29
C ASN A 42 15.01 -10.87 1.24
N LEU A 43 14.80 -10.81 2.54
CA LEU A 43 15.63 -11.53 3.53
C LEU A 43 15.58 -13.05 3.32
N LYS A 44 14.38 -13.59 3.03
CA LYS A 44 14.21 -15.01 2.68
C LYS A 44 14.87 -15.38 1.36
N LEU A 45 15.18 -14.44 0.47
CA LEU A 45 15.88 -14.70 -0.79
C LEU A 45 17.40 -14.46 -0.68
N GLN A 46 17.86 -13.69 0.31
CA GLN A 46 19.30 -13.45 0.55
C GLN A 46 19.97 -14.49 1.45
N GLY A 47 19.21 -15.44 2.01
CA GLY A 47 19.74 -16.51 2.87
C GLY A 47 20.83 -17.35 2.20
N LYS A 48 21.92 -17.65 2.92
CA LYS A 48 23.11 -18.35 2.38
C LYS A 48 22.90 -19.83 1.97
N ASN A 49 21.69 -20.38 2.05
CA ASN A 49 21.44 -21.83 1.95
C ASN A 49 20.21 -22.22 1.11
N ILE A 50 19.73 -21.31 0.26
CA ILE A 50 18.56 -21.49 -0.58
C ILE A 50 19.04 -21.80 -2.01
N ASN A 51 18.55 -22.92 -2.53
CA ASN A 51 18.81 -23.40 -3.88
C ASN A 51 17.78 -22.72 -4.82
N ILE A 52 18.08 -22.60 -6.10
CA ILE A 52 17.19 -22.05 -7.14
C ILE A 52 15.73 -22.55 -7.08
N ILE A 53 15.51 -23.82 -6.75
CA ILE A 53 14.20 -24.44 -6.52
C ILE A 53 13.49 -23.79 -5.33
N MET A 54 14.21 -23.61 -4.22
CA MET A 54 13.67 -22.95 -3.02
C MET A 54 13.41 -21.46 -3.25
N HIS A 55 14.23 -20.77 -4.05
CA HIS A 55 13.95 -19.39 -4.47
C HIS A 55 12.65 -19.32 -5.26
N HIS A 56 12.50 -20.20 -6.26
CA HIS A 56 11.31 -20.26 -7.09
C HIS A 56 10.05 -20.53 -6.25
N ASP A 57 10.10 -21.49 -5.32
CA ASP A 57 8.96 -21.80 -4.47
C ASP A 57 8.65 -20.69 -3.44
N THR A 58 9.67 -19.98 -2.97
CA THR A 58 9.48 -18.81 -2.08
C THR A 58 8.75 -17.68 -2.81
N ILE A 59 9.16 -17.36 -4.04
CA ILE A 59 8.50 -16.35 -4.88
C ILE A 59 7.06 -16.79 -5.20
N ARG A 60 6.87 -18.05 -5.61
CA ARG A 60 5.54 -18.61 -5.89
C ARG A 60 4.60 -18.52 -4.69
N THR A 61 5.10 -18.86 -3.51
CA THR A 61 4.33 -18.76 -2.26
C THR A 61 3.97 -17.30 -1.95
N PHE A 62 4.87 -16.36 -2.22
CA PHE A 62 4.60 -14.94 -2.04
C PHE A 62 3.53 -14.42 -3.01
N MET A 63 3.58 -14.79 -4.30
CA MET A 63 2.54 -14.44 -5.27
C MET A 63 1.16 -14.97 -4.85
N ALA A 64 1.07 -16.24 -4.43
CA ALA A 64 -0.18 -16.80 -3.90
C ALA A 64 -0.69 -16.06 -2.65
N LYS A 65 0.23 -15.50 -1.84
CA LYS A 65 -0.12 -14.66 -0.69
C LYS A 65 -0.72 -13.32 -1.13
N LEU A 66 -0.16 -12.68 -2.15
CA LEU A 66 -0.71 -11.44 -2.73
C LEU A 66 -2.11 -11.66 -3.30
N ASP A 67 -2.33 -12.77 -4.02
CA ASP A 67 -3.66 -13.15 -4.53
C ASP A 67 -4.67 -13.33 -3.39
N LEU A 68 -4.28 -14.00 -2.31
CA LEU A 68 -5.12 -14.17 -1.13
C LEU A 68 -5.46 -12.81 -0.48
N TRP A 69 -4.48 -11.93 -0.35
CA TRP A 69 -4.67 -10.61 0.23
C TRP A 69 -5.60 -9.75 -0.61
N LYS A 70 -5.47 -9.80 -1.93
CA LYS A 70 -6.40 -9.15 -2.87
C LYS A 70 -7.84 -9.63 -2.65
N CYS A 71 -8.06 -10.95 -2.60
CA CYS A 71 -9.38 -11.53 -2.35
C CYS A 71 -9.98 -11.05 -1.01
N ARG A 72 -9.15 -10.97 0.04
CA ARG A 72 -9.57 -10.45 1.35
C ARG A 72 -9.95 -8.98 1.29
N ILE A 73 -9.14 -8.14 0.65
CA ILE A 73 -9.47 -6.72 0.47
C ILE A 73 -10.76 -6.56 -0.32
N GLN A 74 -10.99 -7.33 -1.38
CA GLN A 74 -12.26 -7.30 -2.12
C GLN A 74 -13.47 -7.57 -1.21
N GLN A 75 -13.33 -8.49 -0.25
CA GLN A 75 -14.33 -8.81 0.77
C GLN A 75 -14.40 -7.79 1.93
N GLY A 76 -13.56 -6.76 1.94
CA GLY A 76 -13.48 -5.77 3.02
C GLY A 76 -12.72 -6.25 4.24
N ASN A 77 -11.94 -7.33 4.13
CA ASN A 77 -11.12 -7.88 5.20
C ASN A 77 -9.67 -7.37 5.10
N THR A 78 -9.24 -6.60 6.09
CA THR A 78 -7.90 -6.01 6.20
C THR A 78 -6.95 -6.76 7.12
N ALA A 79 -7.35 -7.88 7.71
CA ALA A 79 -6.55 -8.65 8.69
C ALA A 79 -5.22 -9.20 8.16
N SER A 80 -4.94 -9.04 6.87
CA SER A 80 -3.65 -9.36 6.25
C SER A 80 -2.60 -8.26 6.39
N PHE A 81 -3.04 -7.06 6.75
CA PHE A 81 -2.30 -5.80 6.80
C PHE A 81 -2.49 -5.22 8.21
N SER A 82 -1.62 -5.58 9.14
CA SER A 82 -1.80 -5.28 10.58
C SER A 82 -1.84 -3.77 10.86
N ASN A 83 -0.98 -2.99 10.19
CA ASN A 83 -0.95 -1.55 10.37
C ASN A 83 -2.21 -0.91 9.77
N LEU A 84 -2.64 -1.35 8.58
CA LEU A 84 -3.86 -0.88 7.93
C LEU A 84 -5.11 -1.21 8.78
N ASP A 85 -5.20 -2.43 9.29
CA ASP A 85 -6.30 -2.90 10.13
C ASP A 85 -6.41 -2.08 11.42
N SER A 86 -5.28 -1.80 12.06
CA SER A 86 -5.20 -0.92 13.23
C SER A 86 -5.61 0.53 12.90
N ALA A 87 -5.15 1.07 11.76
CA ALA A 87 -5.48 2.44 11.35
C ALA A 87 -6.97 2.63 11.00
N LEU A 88 -7.67 1.55 10.61
CA LEU A 88 -9.11 1.54 10.38
C LEU A 88 -9.96 1.65 11.65
N ILE A 89 -9.38 1.50 12.84
CA ILE A 89 -10.10 1.81 14.08
C ILE A 89 -10.47 3.30 14.13
N HIS A 90 -9.65 4.15 13.51
CA HIS A 90 -9.79 5.61 13.54
C HIS A 90 -10.40 6.19 12.25
N SER A 91 -10.64 5.38 11.23
CA SER A 91 -11.08 5.83 9.90
C SER A 91 -11.73 4.71 9.09
N ASN A 92 -12.44 5.05 8.01
CA ASN A 92 -13.05 4.04 7.14
C ASN A 92 -12.21 3.82 5.87
N LEU A 93 -12.19 2.59 5.36
CA LEU A 93 -11.55 2.28 4.08
C LEU A 93 -12.43 2.82 2.96
N ASP A 94 -12.02 3.93 2.36
CA ASP A 94 -12.75 4.48 1.22
C ASP A 94 -12.63 3.55 -0.02
N SER A 95 -13.60 3.66 -0.93
CA SER A 95 -13.70 2.82 -2.13
C SER A 95 -12.54 3.02 -3.11
N GLU A 96 -11.95 4.21 -3.13
CA GLU A 96 -10.87 4.57 -4.04
C GLU A 96 -9.55 3.97 -3.56
N LEU A 97 -9.22 4.09 -2.27
CA LEU A 97 -8.07 3.44 -1.64
C LEU A 97 -8.18 1.92 -1.74
N LYS A 98 -9.37 1.35 -1.52
CA LYS A 98 -9.61 -0.09 -1.72
C LYS A 98 -9.25 -0.53 -3.15
N LYS A 99 -9.65 0.26 -4.15
CA LYS A 99 -9.32 0.00 -5.56
C LYS A 99 -7.83 0.14 -5.85
N GLN A 100 -7.18 1.14 -5.28
CA GLN A 100 -5.73 1.34 -5.40
C GLN A 100 -4.94 0.15 -4.82
N ILE A 101 -5.32 -0.33 -3.63
CA ILE A 101 -4.72 -1.51 -3.01
C ILE A 101 -4.89 -2.74 -3.91
N ILE A 102 -6.10 -2.99 -4.42
CA ILE A 102 -6.37 -4.13 -5.30
C ILE A 102 -5.53 -4.06 -6.58
N THR A 103 -5.38 -2.87 -7.15
CA THR A 103 -4.58 -2.64 -8.37
C THR A 103 -3.11 -2.92 -8.10
N HIS A 104 -2.56 -2.35 -7.02
CA HIS A 104 -1.15 -2.54 -6.63
C HIS A 104 -0.80 -3.97 -6.23
N LEU A 105 -1.75 -4.79 -5.78
CA LEU A 105 -1.53 -6.22 -5.52
C LEU A 105 -1.63 -7.09 -6.78
N THR A 106 -2.03 -6.52 -7.92
CA THR A 106 -2.20 -7.23 -9.20
C THR A 106 -1.06 -6.96 -10.18
N ASP A 107 -0.53 -5.74 -10.17
CA ASP A 107 0.60 -5.29 -11.00
C ASP A 107 1.96 -5.66 -10.38
#